data_AF-A0A1F8RXI6-F1
#
_entry.id   AF-A0A1F8RXI6-F1
#
_cell.length_a   1.000
_cell.length_b   1.000
_cell.length_c   1.000
_cell.angle_alpha   90.00
_cell.angle_beta   90.00
_cell.angle_gamma   90.00
#
_symmetry.space_group_name_H-M   'P 1'
#
loop_
_entity.id
_entity.type
_entity.pdbx_description
1 polymer ?
#
loop_
_entity_poly.entity_id
_entity_poly.type
_entity_poly.pdbx_seq_one_letter_code
_entity_poly.pdbx_strand_id
1 'polypeptide(L)'
;MVALTGELGEPPDRILDLWRLDALRGIAIEGATISLGALTTYTEIRRSALCREHLPVLVEAAATIGAAQIQNRGTIGGNVVNASPAGDTLPVLLAADASFVLGSVRGERVVQAGAFWPAYRRTALAPDELLLRIRIPLLAGRELRFRKVGTRRAQSISKVVMALGWRDAGPAAPWTDVRLALGSVAPTPIRAGLTEAALEGRPPTPETADRAAETLATELHPIDDVRSTAEYRRLVAARVLHRLVREAGGW
;
A
#
# COMPACT_ATOMS: atom_id res chain seq x y z
N MET A 1 11.85 -30.47 0.42
CA MET A 1 12.45 -29.27 1.05
C MET A 1 11.47 -28.12 0.90
N VAL A 2 11.31 -27.27 1.92
CA VAL A 2 10.47 -26.08 1.85
C VAL A 2 11.33 -24.97 1.26
N ALA A 3 10.92 -24.38 0.13
CA ALA A 3 11.59 -23.20 -0.40
C ALA A 3 11.55 -22.09 0.66
N LEU A 4 12.50 -21.15 0.64
CA LEU A 4 12.50 -19.99 1.56
C LEU A 4 11.19 -19.18 1.54
N THR A 5 10.34 -19.38 0.52
CA THR A 5 9.01 -18.81 0.34
C THR A 5 7.89 -19.52 1.10
N GLY A 6 8.16 -20.65 1.77
CA GLY A 6 7.14 -21.49 2.41
C GLY A 6 6.35 -22.37 1.44
N GLU A 7 6.71 -22.36 0.15
CA GLU A 7 6.14 -23.22 -0.87
C GLU A 7 6.96 -24.50 -1.03
N LEU A 8 6.32 -25.60 -1.43
CA LEU A 8 7.03 -26.81 -1.83
C LEU A 8 7.68 -26.55 -3.20
N GLY A 9 9.01 -26.59 -3.26
CA GLY A 9 9.79 -26.33 -4.46
C GLY A 9 11.27 -26.56 -4.24
N GLU A 10 12.05 -26.48 -5.32
CA GLU A 10 13.51 -26.51 -5.21
C GLU A 10 14.01 -25.19 -4.60
N PRO A 11 14.87 -25.22 -3.57
CA PRO A 11 15.48 -24.01 -3.03
C PRO A 11 16.37 -23.35 -4.09
N PRO A 12 16.56 -22.02 -4.05
CA PRO A 12 17.45 -21.36 -4.99
C PRO A 12 18.90 -21.83 -4.76
N ASP A 13 19.62 -22.07 -5.86
CA ASP A 13 21.04 -22.49 -5.81
C ASP A 13 21.94 -21.42 -5.18
N ARG A 14 21.51 -20.16 -5.20
CA ARG A 14 22.27 -19.00 -4.74
C ARG A 14 21.38 -18.00 -4.03
N ILE A 15 21.92 -17.38 -2.99
CA ILE A 15 21.28 -16.32 -2.22
C ILE A 15 22.23 -15.13 -2.16
N LEU A 16 21.74 -13.96 -2.54
CA LEU A 16 22.45 -12.70 -2.39
C LEU A 16 21.88 -11.93 -1.19
N ASP A 17 22.66 -11.80 -0.13
CA ASP A 17 22.28 -10.99 1.03
C ASP A 17 22.58 -9.51 0.79
N LEU A 18 21.53 -8.70 0.73
CA LEU A 18 21.63 -7.25 0.54
C LEU A 18 21.85 -6.50 1.87
N TRP A 19 21.75 -7.15 3.02
CA TRP A 19 21.63 -6.50 4.33
C TRP A 19 22.76 -5.53 4.67
N ARG A 20 23.97 -5.74 4.13
CA ARG A 20 25.15 -4.89 4.36
C ARG A 20 25.28 -3.71 3.37
N LEU A 21 24.31 -3.52 2.49
CA LEU A 21 24.32 -2.40 1.53
C LEU A 21 23.68 -1.16 2.14
N ASP A 22 24.51 -0.31 2.77
CA ASP A 22 24.03 0.94 3.39
C ASP A 22 23.40 1.91 2.39
N ALA A 23 23.81 1.86 1.12
CA ALA A 23 23.22 2.64 0.04
C ALA A 23 21.73 2.34 -0.21
N LEU A 24 21.22 1.20 0.28
CA LEU A 24 19.80 0.83 0.17
C LEU A 24 19.00 1.17 1.43
N ARG A 25 19.58 1.90 2.38
CA ARG A 25 18.96 2.29 3.65
C ARG A 25 18.66 3.78 3.69
N GLY A 26 17.88 4.17 4.70
CA GLY A 26 17.66 5.56 5.04
C GLY A 26 16.35 6.11 4.51
N ILE A 27 16.02 7.30 5.03
CA ILE A 27 14.82 8.06 4.71
C ILE A 27 15.28 9.51 4.56
N ALA A 28 15.00 10.11 3.41
CA ALA A 28 15.42 11.48 3.11
C ALA A 28 14.35 12.21 2.29
N ILE A 29 14.35 13.54 2.34
CA ILE A 29 13.59 14.36 1.40
C ILE A 29 14.51 14.66 0.20
N GLU A 30 14.03 14.32 -0.99
CA GLU A 30 14.68 14.58 -2.27
C GLU A 30 13.72 15.44 -3.11
N GLY A 31 13.90 16.77 -3.07
CA GLY A 31 13.03 17.72 -3.76
C GLY A 31 11.58 17.64 -3.28
N ALA A 32 10.66 17.30 -4.18
CA ALA A 32 9.23 17.18 -3.89
C ALA A 32 8.81 15.75 -3.44
N THR A 33 9.77 14.89 -3.11
CA THR A 33 9.51 13.50 -2.70
C THR A 33 10.20 13.16 -1.40
N ILE A 34 9.61 12.26 -0.62
CA ILE A 34 10.31 11.51 0.41
C ILE A 34 10.77 10.18 -0.18
N SER A 35 12.07 9.91 -0.04
CA SER A 35 12.78 8.77 -0.58
C SER A 35 13.11 7.80 0.57
N LEU A 36 12.72 6.54 0.40
CA LEU A 36 13.00 5.46 1.35
C LEU A 36 13.86 4.42 0.65
N GLY A 37 15.05 4.13 1.20
CA GLY A 37 15.85 3.00 0.75
C GLY A 37 15.07 1.69 0.86
N ALA A 38 15.28 0.76 -0.08
CA ALA A 38 14.56 -0.52 -0.12
C ALA A 38 14.76 -1.39 1.13
N LEU A 39 15.89 -1.22 1.83
CA LEU A 39 16.20 -1.92 3.08
C LEU A 39 15.72 -1.18 4.34
N THR A 40 15.01 -0.06 4.19
CA THR A 40 14.39 0.62 5.33
C THR A 40 13.34 -0.29 5.97
N THR A 41 13.57 -0.61 7.23
CA THR A 41 12.72 -1.48 8.06
C THR A 41 11.46 -0.75 8.50
N TYR A 42 10.42 -1.51 8.84
CA TYR A 42 9.21 -0.93 9.40
C TYR A 42 9.45 -0.23 10.75
N THR A 43 10.41 -0.69 11.55
CA THR A 43 10.80 0.00 12.78
C THR A 43 11.45 1.35 12.49
N GLU A 44 12.30 1.46 11.48
CA GLU A 44 12.90 2.74 11.07
C GLU A 44 11.83 3.71 10.55
N ILE A 45 10.90 3.25 9.71
CA ILE A 45 9.75 4.05 9.24
C ILE A 45 8.96 4.61 10.43
N ARG A 46 8.62 3.76 11.41
CA ARG A 46 7.83 4.16 12.57
C ARG A 46 8.54 5.19 13.46
N ARG A 47 9.86 5.13 13.54
CA ARG A 47 10.67 6.04 14.36
C ARG A 47 11.04 7.34 13.64
N SER A 48 11.02 7.33 12.31
CA SER A 48 11.39 8.47 11.46
C SER A 48 10.54 9.71 11.75
N ALA A 49 11.21 10.83 12.03
CA ALA A 49 10.54 12.13 12.13
C ALA A 49 9.97 12.56 10.77
N LEU A 50 10.73 12.36 9.69
CA LEU A 50 10.30 12.69 8.33
C LEU A 50 9.03 11.93 7.92
N CYS A 51 8.94 10.63 8.24
CA CYS A 51 7.72 9.88 7.95
C CYS A 51 6.55 10.34 8.82
N ARG A 52 6.77 10.66 10.10
CA ARG A 52 5.69 11.17 10.97
C ARG A 52 5.16 12.51 10.48
N GLU A 53 6.02 13.38 9.98
CA GLU A 53 5.65 14.71 9.49
C GLU A 53 4.97 14.65 8.12
N HIS A 54 5.55 13.93 7.16
CA HIS A 54 5.11 14.00 5.77
C HIS A 54 4.28 12.80 5.29
N LEU A 55 4.35 11.65 5.96
CA LEU A 55 3.61 10.43 5.61
C LEU A 55 3.13 9.66 6.86
N PRO A 56 2.36 10.30 7.77
CA PRO A 56 1.92 9.66 9.02
C PRO A 56 1.15 8.36 8.77
N VAL A 57 0.40 8.29 7.66
CA VAL A 57 -0.32 7.09 7.24
C VAL A 57 0.60 5.89 6.94
N LEU A 58 1.82 6.12 6.46
CA LEU A 58 2.81 5.06 6.25
C LEU A 58 3.33 4.53 7.60
N VAL A 59 3.48 5.42 8.59
CA VAL A 59 3.82 5.06 9.97
C VAL A 59 2.72 4.19 10.60
N GLU A 60 1.46 4.57 10.41
CA GLU A 60 0.29 3.79 10.85
C GLU A 60 0.29 2.41 10.21
N ALA A 61 0.43 2.32 8.89
CA ALA A 61 0.46 1.05 8.18
C ALA A 61 1.63 0.16 8.63
N ALA A 62 2.83 0.73 8.77
CA ALA A 62 4.02 0.04 9.28
C ALA A 62 3.82 -0.53 10.69
N ALA A 63 3.07 0.14 11.55
CA ALA A 63 2.75 -0.34 12.89
C ALA A 63 1.85 -1.58 12.90
N THR A 64 1.10 -1.84 11.82
CA THR A 64 0.22 -3.01 11.69
C THR A 64 0.91 -4.27 11.13
N ILE A 65 2.16 -4.14 10.69
CA ILE A 65 2.94 -5.24 10.10
C ILE A 65 3.42 -6.17 11.21
N GLY A 66 2.88 -7.38 11.28
CA GLY A 66 3.39 -8.44 12.16
C GLY A 66 3.61 -8.01 13.62
N ALA A 67 4.65 -8.56 14.25
CA ALA A 67 5.12 -8.18 15.57
C ALA A 67 6.36 -7.29 15.48
N ALA A 68 6.81 -6.70 16.60
CA ALA A 68 8.02 -5.87 16.63
C ALA A 68 9.25 -6.58 16.04
N GLN A 69 9.39 -7.88 16.24
CA GLN A 69 10.46 -8.71 15.67
C GLN A 69 10.42 -8.72 14.13
N ILE A 70 9.22 -8.84 13.56
CA ILE A 70 9.00 -8.75 12.11
C ILE A 70 9.29 -7.33 11.63
N GLN A 71 8.89 -6.31 12.38
CA GLN A 71 9.10 -4.90 12.00
C GLN A 71 10.58 -4.50 12.02
N ASN A 72 11.39 -5.10 12.91
CA ASN A 72 12.84 -4.88 13.00
C ASN A 72 13.64 -5.50 11.84
N ARG A 73 13.03 -6.43 11.08
CA ARG A 73 13.71 -7.20 10.03
C ARG A 73 13.09 -7.00 8.64
N GLY A 74 11.76 -6.93 8.59
CA GLY A 74 10.99 -6.71 7.38
C GLY A 74 11.22 -5.30 6.85
N THR A 75 11.52 -5.21 5.56
CA THR A 75 11.80 -3.95 4.86
C THR A 75 10.65 -3.59 3.94
N ILE A 76 10.47 -2.29 3.70
CA ILE A 76 9.45 -1.80 2.78
C ILE A 76 9.72 -2.30 1.35
N GLY A 77 10.98 -2.36 0.92
CA GLY A 77 11.34 -2.88 -0.40
C GLY A 77 11.08 -4.38 -0.52
N GLY A 78 11.39 -5.15 0.53
CA GLY A 78 11.05 -6.58 0.57
C GLY A 78 9.55 -6.82 0.47
N ASN A 79 8.73 -5.98 1.10
CA ASN A 79 7.27 -6.08 0.98
C ASN A 79 6.77 -5.75 -0.43
N VAL A 80 7.30 -4.70 -1.06
CA VAL A 80 7.00 -4.32 -2.45
C VAL A 80 7.35 -5.46 -3.41
N VAL A 81 8.55 -6.05 -3.28
CA VAL A 81 9.02 -7.10 -4.18
C VAL A 81 8.35 -8.45 -3.92
N ASN A 82 8.00 -8.75 -2.67
CA ASN A 82 7.23 -9.95 -2.33
C ASN A 82 5.83 -9.97 -2.98
N ALA A 83 5.29 -8.79 -3.35
CA ALA A 83 4.09 -8.68 -4.18
C ALA A 83 2.87 -9.48 -3.65
N SER A 84 2.76 -9.58 -2.33
CA SER A 84 1.60 -10.21 -1.69
C SER A 84 0.40 -9.27 -1.81
N PRO A 85 -0.77 -9.75 -2.26
CA PRO A 85 -1.99 -8.94 -2.28
C PRO A 85 -2.40 -8.45 -0.89
N ALA A 86 -1.95 -9.12 0.16
CA ALA A 86 -2.20 -8.76 1.55
C ALA A 86 -1.10 -7.90 2.19
N GLY A 87 -0.20 -7.32 1.39
CA GLY A 87 0.81 -6.38 1.89
C GLY A 87 0.18 -5.06 2.32
N ASP A 88 0.24 -4.74 3.62
CA ASP A 88 -0.51 -3.61 4.19
C ASP A 88 -0.04 -2.24 3.68
N THR A 89 1.24 -2.10 3.34
CA THR A 89 1.79 -0.85 2.83
C THR A 89 1.54 -0.63 1.33
N LEU A 90 1.19 -1.67 0.57
CA LEU A 90 1.08 -1.56 -0.89
C LEU A 90 -0.06 -0.62 -1.33
N PRO A 91 -1.27 -0.66 -0.72
CA PRO A 91 -2.32 0.31 -1.01
C PRO A 91 -1.92 1.75 -0.64
N VAL A 92 -1.19 1.94 0.47
CA VAL A 92 -0.70 3.26 0.86
C VAL A 92 0.23 3.83 -0.21
N LEU A 93 1.16 3.02 -0.73
CA LEU A 93 2.06 3.42 -1.81
C LEU A 93 1.31 3.74 -3.12
N LEU A 94 0.27 2.97 -3.45
CA LEU A 94 -0.58 3.22 -4.62
C LEU A 94 -1.39 4.53 -4.50
N ALA A 95 -2.01 4.76 -3.34
CA ALA A 95 -2.82 5.96 -3.10
C ALA A 95 -1.97 7.23 -2.95
N ALA A 96 -0.71 7.08 -2.51
CA ALA A 96 0.27 8.16 -2.46
C ALA A 96 0.97 8.44 -3.80
N ASP A 97 0.57 7.77 -4.89
CA ASP A 97 1.22 7.87 -6.21
C ASP A 97 2.74 7.64 -6.15
N ALA A 98 3.17 6.63 -5.37
CA ALA A 98 4.58 6.30 -5.24
C ALA A 98 5.19 5.76 -6.55
N SER A 99 6.51 5.89 -6.66
CA SER A 99 7.31 5.28 -7.71
C SER A 99 8.50 4.52 -7.14
N PHE A 100 8.99 3.56 -7.90
CA PHE A 100 10.02 2.62 -7.51
C PHE A 100 11.23 2.78 -8.42
N VAL A 101 12.39 3.04 -7.83
CA VAL A 101 13.65 3.15 -8.57
C VAL A 101 14.29 1.76 -8.58
N LEU A 102 14.43 1.20 -9.78
CA LEU A 102 15.01 -0.10 -10.03
C LEU A 102 16.41 0.09 -10.64
N GLY A 103 17.37 -0.72 -10.23
CA GLY A 103 18.76 -0.58 -10.69
C GLY A 103 19.36 -1.92 -11.11
N SER A 104 20.21 -1.87 -12.12
CA SER A 104 21.06 -2.96 -12.58
C SER A 104 22.40 -2.41 -13.06
N VAL A 105 23.29 -3.28 -13.56
CA VAL A 105 24.55 -2.85 -14.21
C VAL A 105 24.32 -2.00 -15.47
N ARG A 106 23.10 -2.01 -16.02
CA ARG A 106 22.69 -1.18 -17.17
C ARG A 106 22.27 0.23 -16.77
N GLY A 107 22.15 0.52 -15.47
CA GLY A 107 21.68 1.80 -14.93
C GLY A 107 20.39 1.69 -14.12
N GLU A 108 19.81 2.86 -13.81
CA GLU A 108 18.57 3.00 -13.06
C GLU A 108 17.37 3.31 -13.97
N ARG A 109 16.19 2.81 -13.61
CA ARG A 109 14.91 3.22 -14.20
C ARG A 109 13.84 3.38 -13.13
N VAL A 110 12.79 4.13 -13.44
CA VAL A 110 11.68 4.38 -12.52
C VAL A 110 10.41 3.69 -13.04
N VAL A 111 9.68 3.03 -12.14
CA VAL A 111 8.37 2.41 -12.41
C VAL A 111 7.35 2.99 -11.44
N GLN A 112 6.20 3.42 -11.95
CA GLN A 112 5.08 3.86 -11.10
C GLN A 112 4.50 2.67 -10.34
N ALA A 113 4.08 2.85 -9.08
CA ALA A 113 3.55 1.77 -8.26
C ALA A 113 2.38 1.03 -8.93
N GLY A 114 1.50 1.76 -9.64
CA GLY A 114 0.38 1.19 -10.38
C GLY A 114 0.77 0.25 -11.54
N ALA A 115 2.01 0.33 -12.02
CA ALA A 115 2.53 -0.52 -13.10
C ALA A 115 3.49 -1.62 -12.58
N PHE A 116 3.72 -1.71 -11.27
CA PHE A 116 4.75 -2.59 -10.73
C PHE A 116 4.30 -4.03 -10.47
N TRP A 117 3.01 -4.27 -10.21
CA TRP A 117 2.46 -5.60 -9.91
C TRP A 117 1.53 -6.07 -11.03
N PRO A 118 2.05 -6.69 -12.12
CA PRO A 118 1.21 -7.12 -13.24
C PRO A 118 0.33 -8.33 -12.92
N ALA A 119 0.68 -9.13 -11.91
CA ALA A 119 -0.06 -10.33 -11.52
C ALA A 119 0.30 -10.77 -10.09
N TYR A 120 -0.45 -11.75 -9.57
CA TYR A 120 -0.22 -12.35 -8.24
C TYR A 120 1.24 -12.78 -8.06
N ARG A 121 1.89 -12.26 -7.01
CA ARG A 121 3.31 -12.54 -6.67
C ARG A 121 4.31 -12.28 -7.82
N ARG A 122 3.94 -11.45 -8.79
CA ARG A 122 4.82 -11.03 -9.89
C ARG A 122 5.06 -9.54 -9.82
N THR A 123 6.26 -9.13 -10.22
CA THR A 123 6.66 -7.73 -10.28
C THR A 123 7.16 -7.37 -11.69
N ALA A 124 7.30 -6.07 -11.94
CA ALA A 124 7.90 -5.54 -13.15
C ALA A 124 9.45 -5.54 -13.11
N LEU A 125 10.08 -6.18 -12.11
CA LEU A 125 11.54 -6.34 -12.04
C LEU A 125 12.03 -7.27 -13.16
N ALA A 126 13.12 -6.89 -13.80
CA ALA A 126 13.91 -7.82 -14.60
C ALA A 126 14.75 -8.74 -13.68
N PRO A 127 15.20 -9.92 -14.16
CA PRO A 127 15.93 -10.88 -13.34
C PRO A 127 17.22 -10.38 -12.68
N ASP A 128 17.83 -9.31 -13.22
CA ASP A 128 19.08 -8.72 -12.73
C ASP A 128 18.89 -7.33 -12.11
N GLU A 129 17.65 -6.96 -11.82
CA GLU A 129 17.33 -5.69 -11.16
C GLU A 129 17.12 -5.83 -9.66
N LEU A 130 17.52 -4.79 -8.94
CA LEU A 130 17.19 -4.57 -7.55
C LEU A 130 16.24 -3.38 -7.43
N LEU A 131 15.26 -3.48 -6.53
CA LEU A 131 14.57 -2.30 -6.03
C LEU A 131 15.55 -1.52 -5.14
N LEU A 132 15.92 -0.31 -5.55
CA LEU A 132 16.90 0.51 -4.82
C LEU A 132 16.23 1.38 -3.76
N ARG A 133 15.18 2.10 -4.16
CA ARG A 133 14.44 3.02 -3.29
C ARG A 133 13.02 3.25 -3.77
N ILE A 134 12.18 3.67 -2.84
CA ILE A 134 10.77 4.03 -3.04
C ILE A 134 10.66 5.54 -2.89
N ARG A 135 10.15 6.21 -3.93
CA ARG A 135 9.92 7.65 -3.95
C ARG A 135 8.43 7.91 -3.79
N ILE A 136 8.07 8.67 -2.78
CA ILE A 136 6.68 9.03 -2.50
C ILE A 136 6.59 10.55 -2.60
N PRO A 137 5.74 11.11 -3.49
CA PRO A 137 5.47 12.54 -3.51
C PRO A 137 5.09 13.07 -2.13
N LEU A 138 5.60 14.25 -1.77
CA LEU A 138 5.13 14.95 -0.58
C LEU A 138 3.65 15.28 -0.77
N LEU A 139 2.82 14.88 0.19
CA LEU A 139 1.35 14.97 0.10
C LEU A 139 0.83 16.38 0.40
N ALA A 140 1.55 17.45 0.05
CA ALA A 140 1.19 18.82 0.41
C ALA A 140 -0.25 19.16 -0.04
N GLY A 141 -1.15 19.36 0.93
CA GLY A 141 -2.58 19.63 0.72
C GLY A 141 -3.43 18.39 0.36
N ARG A 142 -2.87 17.18 0.37
CA ARG A 142 -3.59 15.92 0.18
C ARG A 142 -3.63 15.15 1.51
N GLU A 143 -4.83 14.88 1.98
CA GLU A 143 -5.09 13.94 3.06
C GLU A 143 -4.92 12.51 2.57
N LEU A 144 -4.48 11.62 3.46
CA LEU A 144 -4.44 10.18 3.19
C LEU A 144 -4.81 9.43 4.47
N ARG A 145 -5.78 8.53 4.36
CA ARG A 145 -6.29 7.70 5.47
C ARG A 145 -6.14 6.23 5.14
N PHE A 146 -5.77 5.44 6.14
CA PHE A 146 -5.55 4.01 6.03
C PHE A 146 -6.47 3.24 6.97
N ARG A 147 -7.01 2.11 6.48
CA ARG A 147 -7.76 1.15 7.31
C ARG A 147 -7.38 -0.28 6.96
N LYS A 148 -7.19 -1.08 7.99
CA LYS A 148 -6.93 -2.52 7.91
C LYS A 148 -8.01 -3.27 8.67
N VAL A 149 -8.53 -4.32 8.05
CA VAL A 149 -9.44 -5.29 8.66
C VAL A 149 -8.77 -6.65 8.66
N GLY A 150 -8.51 -7.18 9.85
CA GLY A 150 -7.98 -8.52 10.08
C GLY A 150 -8.85 -9.30 11.07
N THR A 151 -8.49 -10.55 11.35
CA THR A 151 -9.19 -11.39 12.34
C THR A 151 -9.01 -10.93 13.79
N ARG A 152 -7.97 -10.14 14.07
CA ARG A 152 -7.60 -9.61 15.39
C ARG A 152 -6.82 -8.31 15.22
N ARG A 153 -6.70 -7.54 16.31
CA ARG A 153 -6.11 -6.19 16.33
C ARG A 153 -4.62 -6.13 15.95
N ALA A 154 -3.86 -7.19 16.22
CA ALA A 154 -2.42 -7.23 15.95
C ALA A 154 -1.99 -8.59 15.38
N GLN A 155 -0.85 -8.62 14.67
CA GLN A 155 -0.29 -9.84 14.07
C GLN A 155 -1.33 -10.62 13.23
N SER A 156 -2.10 -9.91 12.41
CA SER A 156 -3.09 -10.49 11.50
C SER A 156 -2.74 -10.16 10.05
N ILE A 157 -2.92 -11.14 9.16
CA ILE A 157 -2.92 -10.90 7.72
C ILE A 157 -4.25 -10.24 7.37
N SER A 158 -4.19 -9.21 6.53
CA SER A 158 -5.37 -8.44 6.14
C SER A 158 -6.37 -9.29 5.37
N LYS A 159 -7.64 -9.13 5.74
CA LYS A 159 -8.79 -9.55 4.92
C LYS A 159 -9.13 -8.45 3.91
N VAL A 160 -9.05 -7.20 4.36
CA VAL A 160 -9.19 -5.98 3.55
C VAL A 160 -8.19 -4.97 4.10
N VAL A 161 -7.49 -4.28 3.21
CA VAL A 161 -6.67 -3.12 3.54
C VAL A 161 -6.94 -2.04 2.49
N MET A 162 -7.10 -0.80 2.92
CA MET A 162 -7.52 0.32 2.10
C MET A 162 -6.75 1.58 2.45
N ALA A 163 -6.42 2.36 1.43
CA ALA A 163 -5.93 3.72 1.57
C ALA A 163 -6.77 4.65 0.69
N LEU A 164 -7.32 5.71 1.27
CA LEU A 164 -8.11 6.74 0.59
C LEU A 164 -7.43 8.09 0.80
N GLY A 165 -7.07 8.76 -0.29
CA GLY A 165 -6.54 10.11 -0.28
C GLY A 165 -7.38 11.06 -1.12
N TRP A 166 -7.37 12.33 -0.74
CA TRP A 166 -8.08 13.42 -1.41
C TRP A 166 -7.46 14.75 -1.02
N ARG A 167 -7.66 15.79 -1.82
CA ARG A 167 -7.38 17.18 -1.42
C ARG A 167 -8.62 17.76 -0.78
N ASP A 168 -8.45 18.23 0.46
CA ASP A 168 -9.52 18.86 1.22
C ASP A 168 -9.50 20.38 0.99
N ALA A 169 -10.64 20.92 0.54
CA ALA A 169 -10.85 22.35 0.37
C ALA A 169 -11.71 22.96 1.49
N GLY A 170 -12.03 22.17 2.52
CA GLY A 170 -12.81 22.57 3.68
C GLY A 170 -14.01 21.65 3.95
N PRO A 171 -14.70 21.85 5.09
CA PRO A 171 -15.85 21.03 5.47
C PRO A 171 -16.93 21.04 4.39
N ALA A 172 -17.41 19.86 4.01
CA ALA A 172 -18.41 19.65 2.97
C ALA A 172 -18.04 20.21 1.57
N ALA A 173 -16.76 20.57 1.34
CA ALA A 173 -16.30 20.92 0.01
C ALA A 173 -16.17 19.67 -0.88
N PRO A 174 -16.36 19.80 -2.20
CA PRO A 174 -16.08 18.73 -3.14
C PRO A 174 -14.62 18.27 -3.04
N TRP A 175 -14.41 16.95 -2.98
CA TRP A 175 -13.07 16.38 -3.02
C TRP A 175 -12.48 16.49 -4.41
N THR A 176 -11.16 16.70 -4.44
CA THR A 176 -10.37 16.66 -5.68
C THR A 176 -9.16 15.75 -5.52
N ASP A 177 -8.60 15.28 -6.63
CA ASP A 177 -7.38 14.47 -6.63
C ASP A 177 -7.55 13.20 -5.78
N VAL A 178 -8.70 12.53 -5.92
CA VAL A 178 -9.07 11.36 -5.14
C VAL A 178 -8.25 10.15 -5.56
N ARG A 179 -7.80 9.38 -4.57
CA ARG A 179 -6.94 8.19 -4.72
C ARG A 179 -7.44 7.10 -3.80
N LEU A 180 -8.00 6.03 -4.34
CA LEU A 180 -8.49 4.88 -3.58
C LEU A 180 -7.75 3.62 -4.00
N ALA A 181 -6.97 3.07 -3.07
CA ALA A 181 -6.25 1.84 -3.29
C ALA A 181 -6.65 0.78 -2.27
N LEU A 182 -6.65 -0.48 -2.69
CA LEU A 182 -7.00 -1.62 -1.86
C LEU A 182 -6.06 -2.81 -2.05
N GLY A 183 -5.93 -3.60 -1.00
CA GLY A 183 -5.27 -4.90 -1.00
C GLY A 183 -6.19 -5.99 -0.46
N SER A 184 -5.85 -7.24 -0.73
CA SER A 184 -6.61 -8.45 -0.39
C SER A 184 -7.96 -8.59 -1.09
N VAL A 185 -8.33 -7.69 -1.99
CA VAL A 185 -9.63 -7.68 -2.68
C VAL A 185 -9.55 -8.03 -4.17
N ALA A 186 -8.35 -8.36 -4.64
CA ALA A 186 -8.03 -8.75 -6.01
C ALA A 186 -6.70 -9.55 -6.01
N PRO A 187 -6.28 -10.16 -7.15
CA PRO A 187 -5.01 -10.87 -7.26
C PRO A 187 -3.76 -10.02 -7.04
N THR A 188 -3.86 -8.69 -7.10
CA THR A 188 -2.81 -7.70 -6.80
C THR A 188 -3.40 -6.55 -5.99
N PRO A 189 -2.58 -5.67 -5.37
CA PRO A 189 -3.06 -4.37 -4.91
C PRO A 189 -3.58 -3.56 -6.10
N ILE A 190 -4.73 -2.92 -5.94
CA ILE A 190 -5.42 -2.21 -7.03
C ILE A 190 -5.69 -0.75 -6.66
N ARG A 191 -5.82 0.09 -7.68
CA ARG A 191 -6.51 1.38 -7.62
C ARG A 191 -7.94 1.18 -8.12
N ALA A 192 -8.94 1.67 -7.37
CA ALA A 192 -10.35 1.55 -7.70
C ALA A 192 -10.80 2.78 -8.48
N GLY A 193 -10.43 2.85 -9.76
CA GLY A 193 -10.57 4.05 -10.60
C GLY A 193 -12.02 4.47 -10.85
N LEU A 194 -12.96 3.53 -10.96
CA LEU A 194 -14.39 3.88 -11.10
C LEU A 194 -14.92 4.51 -9.82
N THR A 195 -14.50 3.98 -8.67
CA THR A 195 -14.86 4.54 -7.37
C THR A 195 -14.19 5.89 -7.11
N GLU A 196 -12.93 6.09 -7.54
CA GLU A 196 -12.28 7.41 -7.54
C GLU A 196 -13.12 8.41 -8.31
N ALA A 197 -13.55 8.08 -9.53
CA ALA A 197 -14.40 8.95 -10.35
C ALA A 197 -15.79 9.21 -9.73
N ALA A 198 -16.33 8.27 -8.95
CA ALA A 198 -17.59 8.46 -8.23
C ALA A 198 -17.46 9.44 -7.04
N LEU A 199 -16.26 9.56 -6.46
CA LEU A 199 -15.94 10.46 -5.35
C LEU A 199 -15.43 11.82 -5.82
N GLU A 200 -14.74 11.88 -6.96
CA GLU A 200 -14.16 13.10 -7.51
C GLU A 200 -15.24 14.16 -7.77
N GLY A 201 -14.98 15.40 -7.33
CA GLY A 201 -15.91 16.52 -7.46
C GLY A 201 -17.17 16.38 -6.60
N ARG A 202 -17.20 15.46 -5.62
CA ARG A 202 -18.33 15.28 -4.70
C ARG A 202 -17.92 15.60 -3.26
N PRO A 203 -18.81 16.21 -2.47
CA PRO A 203 -18.60 16.37 -1.04
C PRO A 203 -18.80 15.04 -0.30
N PRO A 204 -18.15 14.83 0.87
CA PRO A 204 -18.27 13.60 1.65
C PRO A 204 -19.61 13.51 2.42
N THR A 205 -20.70 13.25 1.71
CA THR A 205 -22.05 13.10 2.27
C THR A 205 -22.48 11.62 2.33
N PRO A 206 -23.60 11.28 3.03
CA PRO A 206 -24.16 9.93 3.01
C PRO A 206 -24.40 9.40 1.60
N GLU A 207 -24.96 10.22 0.71
CA GLU A 207 -25.28 9.82 -0.67
C GLU A 207 -24.02 9.53 -1.49
N THR A 208 -22.97 10.34 -1.30
CA THR A 208 -21.65 10.09 -1.92
C THR A 208 -21.05 8.79 -1.39
N ALA A 209 -21.16 8.54 -0.08
CA ALA A 209 -20.64 7.33 0.55
C ALA A 209 -21.35 6.06 0.05
N ASP A 210 -22.68 6.08 -0.06
CA ASP A 210 -23.49 4.96 -0.57
C ASP A 210 -23.15 4.66 -2.03
N ARG A 211 -23.15 5.68 -2.89
CA ARG A 211 -22.81 5.52 -4.31
C ARG A 211 -21.39 4.99 -4.52
N ALA A 212 -20.42 5.50 -3.76
CA ALA A 212 -19.03 5.04 -3.86
C ALA A 212 -18.89 3.59 -3.38
N ALA A 213 -19.62 3.21 -2.32
CA ALA A 213 -19.65 1.84 -1.81
C ALA A 213 -20.25 0.84 -2.81
N GLU A 214 -21.35 1.22 -3.48
CA GLU A 214 -21.95 0.43 -4.57
C GLU A 214 -21.00 0.28 -5.76
N THR A 215 -20.37 1.38 -6.18
CA THR A 215 -19.39 1.38 -7.29
C THR A 215 -18.22 0.48 -6.97
N LEU A 216 -17.66 0.59 -5.76
CA LEU A 216 -16.52 -0.21 -5.32
C LEU A 216 -16.79 -1.69 -5.46
N ALA A 217 -17.98 -2.16 -5.09
CA ALA A 217 -18.33 -3.57 -5.16
C ALA A 217 -18.15 -4.19 -6.56
N THR A 218 -18.26 -3.38 -7.62
CA THR A 218 -18.09 -3.82 -9.02
C THR A 218 -16.63 -3.98 -9.45
N GLU A 219 -15.68 -3.33 -8.75
CA GLU A 219 -14.24 -3.37 -9.06
C GLU A 219 -13.49 -4.48 -8.30
N LEU A 220 -14.16 -5.15 -7.35
CA LEU A 220 -13.53 -6.14 -6.47
C LEU A 220 -13.70 -7.57 -7.00
N HIS A 221 -12.56 -8.24 -7.17
CA HIS A 221 -12.48 -9.65 -7.58
C HIS A 221 -11.74 -10.52 -6.53
N PRO A 222 -12.22 -10.57 -5.27
CA PRO A 222 -11.62 -11.40 -4.25
C PRO A 222 -11.91 -12.88 -4.48
N ILE A 223 -11.02 -13.73 -3.97
CA ILE A 223 -11.22 -15.17 -3.85
C ILE A 223 -11.68 -15.56 -2.45
N ASP A 224 -12.28 -16.74 -2.32
CA ASP A 224 -12.41 -17.41 -1.04
C ASP A 224 -11.06 -18.01 -0.63
N ASP A 225 -10.70 -17.87 0.64
CA ASP A 225 -9.57 -18.59 1.23
C ASP A 225 -9.80 -18.86 2.73
N VAL A 226 -8.82 -19.49 3.37
CA VAL A 226 -8.85 -19.82 4.81
C VAL A 226 -9.01 -18.60 5.74
N ARG A 227 -8.82 -17.37 5.24
CA ARG A 227 -8.90 -16.14 6.04
C ARG A 227 -10.28 -15.50 5.93
N SER A 228 -10.92 -15.59 4.77
CA SER A 228 -12.21 -14.95 4.51
C SER A 228 -12.84 -15.41 3.19
N THR A 229 -14.16 -15.26 3.10
CA THR A 229 -14.89 -15.38 1.84
C THR A 229 -14.79 -14.11 0.98
N ALA A 230 -14.96 -14.26 -0.33
CA ALA A 230 -15.06 -13.21 -1.32
C ALA A 230 -16.23 -12.25 -1.01
N GLU A 231 -17.39 -12.81 -0.64
CA GLU A 231 -18.57 -12.05 -0.24
C GLU A 231 -18.28 -11.12 0.95
N TYR A 232 -17.67 -11.66 2.03
CA TYR A 232 -17.29 -10.87 3.19
C TYR A 232 -16.33 -9.74 2.82
N ARG A 233 -15.35 -10.00 1.94
CA ARG A 233 -14.38 -8.98 1.50
C ARG A 233 -15.06 -7.84 0.74
N ARG A 234 -16.02 -8.15 -0.15
CA ARG A 234 -16.79 -7.11 -0.87
C ARG A 234 -17.60 -6.26 0.11
N LEU A 235 -18.38 -6.91 0.99
CA LEU A 235 -19.22 -6.22 1.96
C LEU A 235 -18.40 -5.32 2.90
N VAL A 236 -17.30 -5.85 3.45
CA VAL A 236 -16.46 -5.10 4.38
C VAL A 236 -15.72 -3.97 3.69
N ALA A 237 -15.20 -4.16 2.48
CA ALA A 237 -14.55 -3.08 1.73
C ALA A 237 -15.50 -1.91 1.50
N ALA A 238 -16.73 -2.17 1.05
CA ALA A 238 -17.79 -1.17 0.88
C ALA A 238 -18.08 -0.41 2.19
N ARG A 239 -18.24 -1.13 3.32
CA ARG A 239 -18.50 -0.52 4.63
C ARG A 239 -17.30 0.27 5.18
N VAL A 240 -16.07 -0.16 4.92
CA VAL A 240 -14.86 0.57 5.31
C VAL A 240 -14.75 1.86 4.51
N LEU A 241 -15.00 1.84 3.19
CA LEU A 241 -15.02 3.04 2.36
C LEU A 241 -16.08 4.03 2.86
N HIS A 242 -17.32 3.55 3.04
CA HIS A 242 -18.41 4.39 3.56
C HIS A 242 -18.04 5.01 4.91
N ARG A 243 -17.42 4.25 5.82
CA ARG A 243 -16.96 4.78 7.11
C ARG A 243 -15.88 5.84 6.97
N LEU A 244 -14.93 5.68 6.04
CA LEU A 244 -13.90 6.69 5.78
C LEU A 244 -14.49 7.98 5.23
N VAL A 245 -15.43 7.90 4.30
CA VAL A 245 -16.17 9.07 3.78
C VAL A 245 -16.92 9.76 4.90
N ARG A 246 -17.62 8.99 5.74
CA ARG A 246 -18.32 9.52 6.91
C ARG A 246 -17.41 10.23 7.90
N GLU A 247 -16.29 9.62 8.28
CA GLU A 247 -15.32 10.21 9.21
C GLU A 247 -14.75 11.54 8.69
N ALA A 248 -14.58 11.66 7.38
CA ALA A 248 -14.14 12.90 6.75
C ALA A 248 -15.26 13.94 6.58
N GLY A 249 -16.52 13.50 6.43
CA GLY A 249 -17.70 14.38 6.35
C GLY A 249 -18.27 14.85 7.69
N GLY A 250 -17.92 14.17 8.80
CA GLY A 250 -18.34 14.56 10.15
C GLY A 250 -19.80 14.26 10.50
N TRP A 251 -20.40 13.22 9.91
CA TRP A 251 -21.78 12.78 10.16
C TRP A 251 -21.89 11.34 10.69
#